data_AF-A0A949KQR4-F1
#
_entry.id   AF-A0A949KQR4-F1
#
_cell.length_a   1.000
_cell.length_b   1.000
_cell.length_c   1.000
_cell.angle_alpha   90.00
_cell.angle_beta   90.00
_cell.angle_gamma   90.00
#
_symmetry.space_group_name_H-M   'P 1'
#
loop_
_entity.id
_entity.type
_entity.pdbx_description
1 polymer ?
#
loop_
_entity_poly.entity_id
_entity_poly.type
_entity_poly.pdbx_seq_one_letter_code
_entity_poly.pdbx_strand_id
1 'polypeptide(L)' 'MERTSRLIARGLRAEKRERLKQLEIKIDRLGKDINYYLYNFDGVEAMRIDHAEQAMEELVAAVREYKALSRELEEMVE' A
#
# COMPACT_ATOMS: atom_id res chain seq x y z
N MET A 1 18.87 30.61 -3.79
CA MET A 1 18.82 29.15 -4.01
C MET A 1 18.19 28.39 -2.83
N GLU A 2 18.43 28.81 -1.58
CA GLU A 2 17.95 28.11 -0.37
C GLU A 2 16.41 27.98 -0.25
N ARG A 3 15.64 29.01 -0.63
CA ARG A 3 14.16 28.96 -0.62
C ARG A 3 13.58 27.93 -1.59
N THR A 4 14.16 27.83 -2.78
CA THR A 4 13.71 26.89 -3.83
C THR A 4 13.94 25.45 -3.40
N SER A 5 15.11 25.12 -2.84
CA SER A 5 15.41 23.78 -2.32
C SER A 5 14.47 23.36 -1.19
N ARG A 6 14.14 24.28 -0.27
CA ARG A 6 13.16 24.00 0.80
C ARG A 6 11.74 23.78 0.27
N LEU A 7 11.34 24.52 -0.77
CA LEU A 7 10.04 24.33 -1.43
C LEU A 7 9.93 22.98 -2.13
N ILE A 8 10.98 22.58 -2.85
CA ILE A 8 11.05 21.27 -3.52
C ILE A 8 10.95 20.13 -2.51
N ALA A 9 11.71 20.20 -1.40
CA ALA A 9 11.66 19.18 -0.35
C ALA A 9 10.26 19.06 0.29
N ARG A 10 9.56 20.19 0.48
CA ARG A 10 8.17 20.18 0.97
C ARG A 10 7.21 19.52 -0.01
N GLY A 11 7.34 19.81 -1.31
CA GLY A 11 6.54 19.17 -2.36
C GLY A 11 6.74 17.65 -2.37
N LEU A 12 8.00 17.21 -2.38
CA LEU A 12 8.34 15.78 -2.36
C LEU A 12 7.79 15.06 -1.12
N ARG A 13 7.89 15.67 0.07
CA ARG A 13 7.30 15.10 1.29
C ARG A 13 5.77 14.99 1.19
N ALA A 14 5.11 15.97 0.59
CA ALA A 14 3.65 15.94 0.41
C ALA A 14 3.23 14.82 -0.56
N GLU A 15 3.94 14.67 -1.67
CA GLU A 15 3.70 13.59 -2.64
C GLU A 15 3.88 12.20 -2.01
N LYS A 16 4.96 11.99 -1.25
CA LYS A 16 5.20 10.72 -0.55
C LYS A 16 4.12 10.44 0.50
N ARG A 17 3.64 11.45 1.24
CA ARG A 17 2.53 11.30 2.19
C ARG A 17 1.22 10.94 1.52
N GLU A 18 0.93 11.53 0.37
CA GLU A 18 -0.26 11.17 -0.40
C GLU A 18 -0.15 9.73 -0.90
N ARG A 19 1.03 9.33 -1.38
CA ARG A 19 1.28 7.94 -1.77
C ARG A 19 1.09 6.95 -0.62
N LEU A 20 1.52 7.27 0.61
CA LEU A 20 1.26 6.44 1.79
C LEU A 20 -0.25 6.24 2.03
N LYS A 21 -1.06 7.30 1.93
CA LYS A 21 -2.53 7.18 2.09
C LYS A 21 -3.15 6.27 1.04
N GLN A 22 -2.69 6.37 -0.20
CA GLN A 22 -3.16 5.49 -1.28
C GLN A 22 -2.80 4.02 -1.01
N LEU A 23 -1.61 3.78 -0.45
CA LEU A 23 -1.19 2.44 -0.02
C LEU A 23 -2.04 1.92 1.14
N GLU A 24 -2.40 2.74 2.11
CA GLU A 24 -3.29 2.36 3.22
C GLU A 24 -4.67 1.90 2.72
N ILE A 25 -5.27 2.68 1.81
CA ILE A 25 -6.55 2.33 1.18
C ILE A 25 -6.42 1.00 0.42
N LYS A 26 -5.32 0.82 -0.33
CA LYS A 26 -5.06 -0.41 -1.08
C LYS A 26 -4.89 -1.62 -0.16
N ILE A 27 -4.15 -1.49 0.93
CA ILE A 27 -3.91 -2.55 1.92
C ILE A 27 -5.24 -2.98 2.56
N ASP A 28 -6.07 -2.01 2.99
CA ASP A 28 -7.39 -2.30 3.55
C ASP A 28 -8.31 -3.02 2.56
N ARG A 29 -8.35 -2.55 1.30
CA ARG A 29 -9.12 -3.20 0.23
C ARG A 29 -8.67 -4.64 0.01
N LEU A 30 -7.37 -4.87 -0.14
CA LEU A 30 -6.82 -6.21 -0.39
C LEU A 30 -7.13 -7.17 0.78
N GLY A 31 -7.08 -6.69 2.03
CA GLY A 31 -7.51 -7.47 3.18
C GLY A 31 -8.97 -7.90 3.09
N LYS A 32 -9.86 -7.02 2.63
CA LYS A 32 -11.28 -7.34 2.40
C LYS A 32 -11.48 -8.31 1.24
N ASP A 33 -10.74 -8.14 0.15
CA ASP A 33 -10.79 -9.00 -1.03
C ASP A 33 -10.37 -10.44 -0.66
N ILE A 34 -9.26 -10.61 0.06
CA ILE A 34 -8.80 -11.92 0.56
C ILE A 34 -9.86 -12.57 1.44
N ASN A 35 -10.41 -11.81 2.40
CA ASN A 35 -11.47 -12.32 3.26
C ASN A 35 -12.70 -12.74 2.45
N TYR A 36 -13.09 -11.97 1.44
CA TYR A 36 -14.22 -12.28 0.56
C TYR A 36 -13.97 -13.56 -0.26
N TYR A 37 -12.78 -13.71 -0.83
CA TYR A 37 -12.42 -14.89 -1.63
C TYR A 37 -12.34 -16.15 -0.77
N LEU A 38 -11.79 -16.06 0.43
CA LEU A 38 -11.68 -17.19 1.35
C LEU A 38 -12.97 -17.48 2.13
N TYR A 39 -13.95 -16.58 2.10
CA TYR A 39 -15.26 -16.82 2.71
C TYR A 39 -16.10 -17.74 1.82
N ASN A 40 -16.15 -19.01 2.21
CA ASN A 40 -16.91 -20.04 1.51
C ASN A 40 -18.42 -19.91 1.77
N PHE A 41 -19.17 -19.69 0.70
CA PHE A 41 -20.61 -19.94 0.65
C PHE A 41 -20.87 -20.79 -0.60
N ASP A 42 -21.31 -22.03 -0.38
CA ASP A 42 -21.89 -22.91 -1.40
C ASP A 42 -20.96 -23.44 -2.53
N GLY A 43 -19.75 -23.91 -2.18
CA GLY A 43 -19.03 -24.94 -2.96
C GLY A 43 -18.20 -24.49 -4.17
N VAL A 44 -18.07 -23.19 -4.45
CA VAL A 44 -17.16 -22.67 -5.51
C VAL A 44 -15.79 -22.34 -4.90
N GLU A 45 -15.00 -23.38 -4.59
CA GLU A 45 -13.72 -23.23 -3.86
C GLU A 45 -12.52 -22.90 -4.77
N ALA A 46 -12.33 -23.61 -5.89
CA ALA A 46 -11.07 -23.57 -6.64
C ALA A 46 -10.77 -22.19 -7.28
N MET A 47 -11.76 -21.56 -7.93
CA MET A 47 -11.56 -20.26 -8.61
C MET A 47 -11.28 -19.12 -7.63
N ARG A 48 -11.71 -19.24 -6.37
CA ARG A 48 -11.51 -18.20 -5.35
C ARG A 48 -10.13 -18.28 -4.70
N ILE A 49 -9.50 -19.45 -4.70
CA ILE A 49 -8.14 -19.63 -4.15
C ILE A 49 -7.12 -18.87 -4.99
N ASP A 50 -7.15 -18.99 -6.32
CA ASP A 50 -6.23 -18.27 -7.21
C ASP A 50 -6.33 -16.74 -7.03
N HIS A 51 -7.56 -16.23 -6.87
CA HIS A 51 -7.80 -14.81 -6.61
C HIS A 51 -7.30 -14.38 -5.22
N ALA A 52 -7.45 -15.24 -4.21
CA ALA A 52 -6.91 -14.98 -2.87
C ALA A 52 -5.38 -14.95 -2.87
N GLU A 53 -4.72 -15.87 -3.59
CA GLU A 53 -3.27 -15.90 -3.75
C GLU A 53 -2.76 -14.63 -4.43
N GLN A 54 -3.36 -14.22 -5.55
CA GLN A 54 -3.01 -12.97 -6.23
C GLN A 54 -3.20 -11.75 -5.32
N ALA A 55 -4.31 -11.66 -4.59
CA ALA A 55 -4.56 -10.56 -3.66
C ALA A 55 -3.56 -10.55 -2.50
N MET A 56 -3.12 -11.72 -2.02
CA MET A 56 -2.08 -11.86 -1.01
C MET A 56 -0.71 -11.39 -1.52
N GLU A 57 -0.32 -11.76 -2.73
CA GLU A 57 0.94 -11.29 -3.34
C GLU A 57 0.94 -9.76 -3.48
N GLU A 58 -0.17 -9.20 -3.97
CA GLU A 58 -0.34 -7.76 -4.11
C GLU A 58 -0.31 -7.05 -2.74
N LEU A 59 -0.88 -7.67 -1.70
CA LEU A 59 -0.87 -7.16 -0.34
C LEU A 59 0.56 -7.11 0.22
N VAL A 60 1.34 -8.18 0.04
CA VAL A 60 2.74 -8.23 0.48
C VAL A 60 3.56 -7.14 -0.22
N ALA A 61 3.37 -6.95 -1.52
CA ALA A 61 4.05 -5.89 -2.27
C ALA A 61 3.66 -4.50 -1.75
N ALA A 62 2.37 -4.23 -1.54
CA ALA A 62 1.89 -2.95 -1.04
C ALA A 62 2.41 -2.63 0.38
N VAL A 63 2.44 -3.62 1.28
CA VAL A 63 3.00 -3.45 2.63
C VAL A 63 4.50 -3.19 2.61
N ARG A 64 5.25 -3.85 1.73
CA ARG A 64 6.69 -3.60 1.55
C ARG A 64 6.95 -2.18 1.06
N GLU A 65 6.19 -1.71 0.06
CA GLU A 65 6.26 -0.34 -0.45
C GLU A 65 5.93 0.67 0.66
N TYR A 66 4.86 0.43 1.42
CA TYR A 66 4.46 1.28 2.55
C TYR A 66 5.58 1.43 3.59
N LYS A 67 6.21 0.31 3.98
CA LYS A 67 7.32 0.32 4.96
C LYS A 67 8.54 1.07 4.43
N ALA A 68 8.92 0.83 3.17
CA ALA A 68 10.04 1.52 2.54
C ALA A 68 9.79 3.04 2.48
N LEU A 69 8.62 3.45 2.02
CA LEU A 69 8.26 4.85 1.88
C LEU A 69 8.12 5.57 3.23
N SER A 70 7.63 4.88 4.25
CA SER A 70 7.55 5.40 5.62
C SER A 70 8.95 5.70 6.16
N ARG A 71 9.89 4.75 5.99
CA ARG A 71 11.28 4.93 6.39
C ARG A 71 11.96 6.08 5.65
N GLU A 72 11.77 6.18 4.33
CA GLU A 72 12.29 7.31 3.56
C GLU A 72 11.76 8.66 4.08
N LEU A 73 10.48 8.73 4.47
CA LEU A 73 9.91 9.95 5.04
C LEU A 73 10.46 10.29 6.42
N GLU A 74 10.75 9.29 7.26
CA GLU A 74 11.41 9.48 8.56
C GLU A 74 12.84 10.02 8.36
N GLU A 75 13.63 9.39 7.49
CA GLU A 75 14.99 9.82 7.13
C GLU A 75 15.04 11.22 6.50
N MET A 76 13.94 11.67 5.88
CA MET A 76 13.83 13.03 5.36
C MET A 76 13.54 14.06 6.44
N VAL A 77 12.99 13.69 7.60
CA VAL A 77 12.60 14.61 8.69
C VAL A 77 13.74 14.84 9.67
N GLU A 78 14.60 13.84 9.87
CA GLU A 78 15.91 13.97 10.53
C GLU A 78 16.86 14.90 9.75
#